data_AF-A0A2T7P4L6-F1
#
_entry.id   AF-A0A2T7P4L6-F1
#
_cell.length_a   1.000
_cell.length_b   1.000
_cell.length_c   1.000
_cell.angle_alpha   90.00
_cell.angle_beta   90.00
_cell.angle_gamma   90.00
#
_symmetry.space_group_name_H-M   'P 1'
#
loop_
_entity.id
_entity.type
_entity.pdbx_description
1 polymer ?
#
loop_
_entity_poly.entity_id
_entity_poly.type
_entity_poly.pdbx_seq_one_letter_code
_entity_poly.pdbx_strand_id
1 'polypeptide(L)'
;MGFQTKPLILDARGHLLGRLAAIVAKTLLQGGLERLKAFEGVPPPYDKQKRLVVPSALRVLRLGQNRKYCDLNRLSHEVGWKYQKVISTLEARRKVKAAQFHARKCKVEAQSGNELFHTNAQTTPRRSFHPSTRGPPACIAVTQ
;
A
#
# COMPACT_ATOMS: atom_id res chain seq x y z
N MET A 1 -10.14 -17.09 -8.33
CA MET A 1 -9.88 -15.68 -7.96
C MET A 1 -10.96 -15.26 -6.98
N GLY A 2 -10.69 -15.33 -5.68
CA GLY A 2 -11.69 -15.05 -4.65
C GLY A 2 -12.02 -13.56 -4.57
N PHE A 3 -13.30 -13.22 -4.44
CA PHE A 3 -13.73 -11.85 -4.19
C PHE A 3 -13.31 -11.44 -2.79
N GLN A 4 -12.46 -10.41 -2.71
CA GLN A 4 -12.17 -9.76 -1.44
C GLN A 4 -13.46 -9.12 -0.93
N THR A 5 -13.90 -9.50 0.28
CA THR A 5 -15.07 -8.92 0.95
C THR A 5 -14.83 -7.48 1.39
N LYS A 6 -13.56 -7.08 1.53
CA LYS A 6 -13.15 -5.72 1.88
C LYS A 6 -13.20 -4.79 0.67
N PRO A 7 -13.71 -3.55 0.79
CA PRO A 7 -13.73 -2.59 -0.31
C PRO A 7 -12.32 -2.30 -0.82
N LEU A 8 -12.16 -2.35 -2.15
CA LEU A 8 -10.93 -1.98 -2.84
C LEU A 8 -10.84 -0.46 -2.97
N ILE A 9 -9.92 0.18 -2.25
CA ILE A 9 -9.73 1.62 -2.29
C ILE A 9 -8.54 1.94 -3.18
N LEU A 10 -8.77 2.67 -4.26
CA LEU A 10 -7.77 3.03 -5.25
C LEU A 10 -7.41 4.52 -5.17
N ASP A 11 -6.12 4.84 -5.25
CA ASP A 11 -5.65 6.21 -5.48
C ASP A 11 -5.61 6.47 -6.99
N ALA A 12 -6.45 7.37 -7.49
CA ALA A 12 -6.50 7.71 -8.91
C ALA A 12 -5.43 8.72 -9.34
N ARG A 13 -4.64 9.29 -8.40
CA ARG A 13 -3.63 10.30 -8.73
C ARG A 13 -2.58 9.71 -9.68
N GLY A 14 -2.29 10.44 -10.76
CA GLY A 14 -1.27 10.05 -11.73
C GLY A 14 -1.64 8.86 -12.60
N HIS A 15 -2.93 8.46 -12.67
CA HIS A 15 -3.41 7.42 -13.57
C HIS A 15 -3.97 8.01 -14.87
N LEU A 16 -3.96 7.22 -15.94
CA LEU A 16 -4.67 7.51 -17.19
C LEU A 16 -6.15 7.15 -17.01
N LEU A 17 -7.04 8.14 -17.10
CA LEU A 17 -8.48 8.01 -16.81
C LEU A 17 -9.11 6.78 -17.49
N GLY A 18 -8.97 6.66 -18.81
CA GLY A 18 -9.59 5.58 -19.56
C GLY A 18 -9.07 4.19 -19.18
N ARG A 19 -7.77 4.05 -18.90
CA ARG A 19 -7.18 2.76 -18.51
C ARG A 19 -7.63 2.35 -17.11
N LEU A 20 -7.65 3.29 -16.17
CA LEU A 20 -8.14 3.04 -14.82
C LEU A 20 -9.63 2.68 -14.85
N ALA A 21 -10.44 3.44 -15.61
CA ALA A 21 -11.87 3.19 -15.76
C ALA A 21 -12.17 1.80 -16.33
N ALA A 22 -11.43 1.34 -17.34
CA ALA A 22 -11.59 -0.01 -17.91
C ALA A 22 -11.30 -1.12 -16.88
N ILE A 23 -10.24 -0.97 -16.08
CA ILE A 23 -9.87 -1.96 -15.05
C ILE A 23 -10.93 -1.97 -13.94
N VAL A 24 -11.35 -0.80 -13.47
CA VAL A 24 -12.41 -0.68 -12.46
C VAL A 24 -13.72 -1.27 -13.00
N ALA A 25 -14.11 -0.97 -14.23
CA ALA A 25 -15.30 -1.54 -14.87
C ALA A 25 -15.24 -3.08 -14.91
N LYS A 26 -14.07 -3.66 -15.23
CA LYS A 26 -13.91 -5.12 -15.22
C LYS A 26 -14.13 -5.72 -13.83
N THR A 27 -13.67 -5.04 -12.77
CA THR A 27 -13.92 -5.46 -11.39
C THR A 27 -15.38 -5.30 -10.95
N LEU A 28 -16.12 -4.37 -11.59
CA LEU A 28 -17.53 -4.08 -11.28
C LEU A 28 -18.52 -4.98 -12.03
N LEU A 29 -18.16 -5.53 -13.20
CA LEU A 29 -19.03 -6.44 -13.97
C LEU A 29 -19.50 -7.66 -13.15
N GLN A 30 -18.79 -7.98 -12.07
CA GLN A 30 -19.09 -9.09 -11.18
C GLN A 30 -19.97 -8.68 -9.96
N GLY A 31 -20.32 -7.39 -9.82
CA GLY A 31 -21.02 -6.88 -8.64
C GLY A 31 -21.86 -5.61 -8.83
N GLY A 32 -22.08 -5.15 -10.06
CA GLY A 32 -22.95 -4.02 -10.38
C GLY A 32 -22.32 -2.63 -10.16
N LEU A 33 -22.91 -1.61 -10.80
CA LEU A 33 -22.44 -0.21 -10.73
C LEU A 33 -22.62 0.42 -9.34
N GLU A 34 -23.57 -0.07 -8.54
CA GLU A 34 -23.88 0.42 -7.19
C GLU A 34 -22.69 0.33 -6.21
N ARG A 35 -21.73 -0.55 -6.50
CA ARG A 35 -20.52 -0.73 -5.68
C ARG A 35 -19.46 0.33 -5.96
N LEU A 36 -19.54 1.07 -7.06
CA LEU A 36 -18.58 2.10 -7.40
C LEU A 36 -18.87 3.38 -6.61
N LYS A 37 -17.88 3.82 -5.84
CA LYS A 37 -17.90 5.13 -5.18
C LYS A 37 -16.72 5.94 -5.69
N ALA A 38 -17.00 7.09 -6.30
CA ALA A 38 -15.99 8.03 -6.78
C ALA A 38 -16.05 9.31 -5.95
N PHE A 39 -14.88 9.79 -5.53
CA PHE A 39 -14.75 10.98 -4.70
C PHE A 39 -13.65 11.89 -5.26
N GLU A 40 -13.82 13.19 -5.09
CA GLU A 40 -12.78 14.18 -5.33
C GLU A 40 -12.06 14.47 -4.00
N GLY A 41 -10.74 14.26 -3.98
CA GLY A 41 -9.97 14.20 -2.73
C GLY A 41 -10.18 12.90 -1.95
N VAL A 42 -9.82 12.89 -0.67
CA VAL A 42 -9.91 11.69 0.18
C VAL A 42 -10.77 11.98 1.41
N PRO A 43 -12.08 11.67 1.37
CA PRO A 43 -12.97 11.93 2.49
C PRO A 43 -12.72 10.96 3.66
N PRO A 44 -12.99 11.37 4.92
CA PRO A 44 -13.14 10.44 6.04
C PRO A 44 -14.29 9.48 5.71
N PRO A 45 -14.16 8.13 5.85
CA PRO A 45 -13.19 7.34 6.61
C PRO A 45 -12.04 6.71 5.78
N TYR A 46 -11.85 7.13 4.53
CA TYR A 46 -10.88 6.52 3.60
C TYR A 46 -9.46 7.10 3.73
N ASP A 47 -9.31 8.22 4.43
CA ASP A 47 -8.06 8.93 4.68
C ASP A 47 -7.04 8.10 5.49
N LYS A 48 -7.51 7.31 6.45
CA LYS A 48 -6.70 6.43 7.31
C LYS A 48 -6.44 5.05 6.69
N GLN A 49 -7.17 4.70 5.63
CA GLN A 49 -7.07 3.38 5.00
C GLN A 49 -5.96 3.37 3.94
N LYS A 50 -5.33 2.19 3.76
CA LYS A 50 -4.31 2.03 2.72
C LYS A 50 -4.98 2.05 1.35
N ARG A 51 -4.61 3.04 0.55
CA ARG A 51 -5.02 3.18 -0.84
C ARG A 51 -4.04 2.45 -1.74
N LEU A 52 -4.57 1.73 -2.71
CA LEU A 52 -3.79 0.95 -3.67
C LEU A 52 -3.66 1.72 -4.98
N VAL A 53 -2.61 1.39 -5.73
CA VAL A 53 -2.31 1.96 -7.04
C VAL A 53 -2.43 0.86 -8.07
N VAL A 54 -2.87 1.19 -9.28
CA VAL A 54 -2.98 0.24 -10.39
C VAL A 54 -1.82 0.49 -11.36
N PRO A 55 -0.74 -0.31 -11.31
CA PRO A 55 0.48 -0.03 -12.09
C PRO A 55 0.22 0.00 -13.60
N SER A 56 -0.71 -0.84 -14.07
CA SER A 56 -1.08 -0.91 -15.48
C SER A 56 -1.78 0.33 -16.02
N ALA A 57 -2.25 1.23 -15.15
CA ALA A 57 -2.90 2.48 -15.52
C ALA A 57 -2.10 3.73 -15.09
N LEU A 58 -0.95 3.59 -14.43
CA LEU A 58 -0.11 4.71 -14.04
C LEU A 58 0.45 5.45 -15.26
N ARG A 59 0.25 6.77 -15.31
CA ARG A 59 0.73 7.65 -16.37
C ARG A 59 2.24 7.54 -16.56
N VAL A 60 3.02 7.58 -15.48
CA VAL A 60 4.50 7.52 -15.54
C VAL A 60 5.02 6.22 -16.15
N LEU A 61 4.28 5.12 -16.01
CA LEU A 61 4.66 3.81 -16.56
C LEU A 61 4.13 3.59 -17.98
N ARG A 62 3.05 4.29 -18.36
CA ARG A 62 2.31 4.01 -19.59
C ARG A 62 2.46 5.06 -20.68
N LEU A 63 2.78 6.30 -20.30
CA LEU A 63 2.94 7.42 -21.22
C LEU A 63 4.43 7.77 -21.31
N GLY A 64 4.95 7.94 -22.53
CA GLY A 64 6.33 8.41 -22.72
C GLY A 64 6.53 9.83 -22.19
N GLN A 65 7.74 10.14 -21.73
CA GLN A 65 8.09 11.36 -21.01
C GLN A 65 7.71 12.64 -21.77
N ASN A 66 7.87 12.66 -23.09
CA ASN A 66 7.64 13.84 -23.93
C ASN A 66 6.22 13.95 -24.50
N ARG A 67 5.28 13.12 -24.04
CA ARG A 67 3.89 13.19 -24.49
C ARG A 67 3.10 14.13 -23.58
N LYS A 68 2.39 15.08 -24.19
CA LYS A 68 1.53 16.01 -23.48
C LYS A 68 0.39 15.25 -22.79
N TYR A 69 0.06 15.66 -21.57
CA TYR A 69 -1.10 15.18 -20.82
C TYR A 69 -1.86 16.36 -20.23
N CYS A 70 -3.08 16.09 -19.78
CA CYS A 70 -3.89 17.05 -19.04
C CYS A 70 -4.18 16.50 -17.64
N ASP A 71 -4.35 17.39 -16.68
CA ASP A 71 -4.84 17.05 -15.35
C ASP A 71 -6.34 17.33 -15.30
N LEU A 72 -7.14 16.32 -14.93
CA LEU A 72 -8.59 16.45 -14.83
C LEU A 72 -9.02 17.58 -13.90
N ASN A 73 -8.28 17.78 -12.80
CA ASN A 73 -8.53 18.88 -11.88
C ASN A 73 -8.46 20.28 -12.54
N ARG A 74 -7.61 20.45 -13.56
CA ARG A 74 -7.50 21.71 -14.32
C ARG A 74 -8.66 21.84 -15.31
N LEU A 75 -8.87 20.79 -16.11
CA LEU A 75 -9.93 20.75 -17.13
C LEU A 75 -11.30 20.98 -16.50
N SER A 76 -11.61 20.27 -15.41
CA SER A 76 -12.88 20.41 -14.70
C SER A 76 -13.13 21.85 -14.26
N HIS A 77 -12.09 22.55 -13.77
CA HIS A 77 -12.23 23.95 -13.37
C HIS A 77 -12.53 24.88 -14.55
N GLU A 78 -11.84 24.68 -15.68
CA GLU A 78 -12.05 25.44 -16.92
C GLU A 78 -13.49 25.27 -17.45
N VAL A 79 -14.08 24.07 -17.32
CA VAL A 79 -15.47 23.81 -17.74
C VAL A 79 -16.52 24.20 -16.70
N GLY A 80 -16.14 24.95 -15.66
CA GLY A 80 -17.07 25.53 -14.68
C GLY A 80 -17.20 24.79 -13.35
N TRP A 81 -16.33 23.82 -13.05
CA TRP A 81 -16.32 23.19 -11.73
C TRP A 81 -15.76 24.13 -10.66
N LYS A 82 -16.63 24.51 -9.71
CA LYS A 82 -16.36 25.56 -8.72
C LYS A 82 -15.57 25.09 -7.49
N TYR A 83 -15.56 23.79 -7.20
CA TYR A 83 -15.06 23.25 -5.93
C TYR A 83 -13.56 23.01 -5.87
N GLN A 84 -12.81 23.32 -6.93
CA GLN A 84 -11.36 23.13 -7.01
C GLN A 84 -10.61 23.73 -5.79
N LYS A 85 -10.93 24.99 -5.42
CA LYS A 85 -10.30 25.69 -4.29
C LYS A 85 -10.67 25.09 -2.93
N VAL A 86 -11.93 24.68 -2.78
CA VAL A 86 -12.44 24.05 -1.55
C VAL A 86 -11.71 22.74 -1.32
N ILE A 87 -11.63 21.88 -2.34
CA ILE A 87 -10.97 20.58 -2.26
C ILE A 87 -9.47 20.73 -2.03
N SER A 88 -8.81 21.69 -2.69
CA SER A 88 -7.39 21.98 -2.44
C SER A 88 -7.12 22.30 -0.97
N THR A 89 -7.96 23.14 -0.36
CA THR A 89 -7.85 23.51 1.06
C THR A 89 -8.08 22.31 1.98
N LEU A 90 -9.08 21.48 1.69
CA LEU A 90 -9.38 20.26 2.46
C LEU A 90 -8.25 19.23 2.35
N GLU A 91 -7.71 19.01 1.15
CA GLU A 91 -6.60 18.10 0.92
C GLU A 91 -5.29 18.58 1.56
N ALA A 92 -5.04 19.89 1.58
CA ALA A 92 -3.91 20.46 2.31
C ALA A 92 -4.02 20.17 3.81
N ARG A 93 -5.19 20.45 4.42
CA ARG A 93 -5.47 20.11 5.82
C ARG A 93 -5.32 18.61 6.09
N ARG A 94 -5.81 17.77 5.17
CA ARG A 94 -5.71 16.31 5.29
C ARG A 94 -4.26 15.83 5.24
N LYS A 95 -3.42 16.37 4.35
CA LYS A 95 -2.01 15.99 4.24
C LYS A 95 -1.22 16.31 5.50
N VAL A 96 -1.49 17.44 6.15
CA VAL A 96 -0.88 17.78 7.45
C VAL A 96 -1.24 16.73 8.52
N LYS A 97 -2.54 16.40 8.64
CA LYS A 97 -3.01 15.36 9.58
C LYS A 97 -2.42 13.98 9.25
N ALA A 98 -2.34 13.63 7.97
CA ALA A 98 -1.80 12.36 7.50
C ALA A 98 -0.30 12.23 7.79
N ALA A 99 0.47 13.31 7.64
CA ALA A 99 1.90 13.32 7.99
C ALA A 99 2.11 13.09 9.49
N GLN A 100 1.34 13.77 10.34
CA GLN A 100 1.37 13.56 11.80
C GLN A 100 0.98 12.13 12.17
N PHE A 101 -0.07 11.58 11.55
CA PHE A 101 -0.50 10.20 11.75
C PHE A 101 0.59 9.19 11.33
N HIS A 102 1.20 9.37 10.16
CA HIS A 102 2.26 8.51 9.67
C HIS A 102 3.49 8.56 10.57
N ALA A 103 3.92 9.76 11.00
CA ALA A 103 5.04 9.92 11.93
C ALA A 103 4.78 9.21 13.26
N ARG A 104 3.57 9.30 13.82
CA ARG A 104 3.17 8.56 15.03
C ARG A 104 3.18 7.06 14.79
N LYS A 105 2.63 6.61 13.66
CA LYS A 105 2.56 5.19 13.31
C LYS A 105 3.96 4.57 13.16
N CYS A 106 4.88 5.24 12.45
CA CYS A 106 6.27 4.77 12.31
C CYS A 106 6.98 4.67 13.67
N LYS A 107 6.73 5.60 14.60
CA LYS A 107 7.32 5.55 15.95
C LYS A 107 6.80 4.35 16.75
N VAL A 108 5.49 4.10 16.71
CA VAL A 108 4.87 2.95 17.39
C VAL A 108 5.38 1.63 16.78
N GLU A 109 5.43 1.52 15.45
CA GLU A 109 5.95 0.32 14.78
C GLU A 109 7.43 0.07 15.14
N ALA A 110 8.25 1.11 15.20
CA ALA A 110 9.66 1.01 15.63
C ALA A 110 9.81 0.54 17.08
N GLN A 111 8.95 1.00 18.00
CA GLN A 111 8.96 0.58 19.40
C GLN A 111 8.52 -0.90 19.56
N SER A 112 7.44 -1.29 18.87
CA SER A 112 6.94 -2.67 18.91
C SER A 112 7.94 -3.70 18.35
N GLY A 113 8.72 -3.34 17.32
CA GLY A 113 9.79 -4.19 16.80
C GLY A 113 10.93 -4.41 17.80
N ASN A 114 11.20 -3.40 18.64
CA ASN A 114 12.24 -3.46 19.66
C ASN A 114 11.81 -4.30 20.88
N GLU A 115 10.54 -4.21 21.27
CA GLU A 115 9.96 -5.04 22.34
C GLU A 115 9.99 -6.53 21.97
N LEU A 116 9.63 -6.89 20.73
CA LEU A 116 9.68 -8.28 20.24
C LEU A 116 11.11 -8.85 20.19
N PHE A 117 12.11 -8.00 19.92
CA PHE A 117 13.52 -8.40 19.93
C PHE A 117 14.02 -8.67 21.37
N HIS A 118 13.59 -7.84 22.32
CA HIS A 118 13.93 -8.01 23.74
C HIS A 118 13.27 -9.24 24.37
N THR A 119 12.03 -9.56 24.00
CA THR A 119 11.34 -10.76 24.51
C THR A 119 11.95 -12.04 23.94
N ASN A 120 12.35 -12.06 22.66
CA ASN A 120 12.97 -13.24 22.04
C ASN A 120 14.43 -13.49 22.49
N ALA A 121 15.13 -12.46 22.96
CA ALA A 121 16.46 -12.62 23.56
C ALA A 121 16.41 -13.32 24.93
N GLN A 122 15.26 -13.32 25.62
CA GLN A 122 15.07 -13.96 26.92
C GLN A 122 14.46 -15.37 26.83
N THR A 123 13.83 -15.74 25.71
CA THR A 123 13.15 -17.03 25.52
C THR A 123 13.94 -18.09 24.75
N THR A 124 15.20 -17.89 24.36
CA THR A 124 16.02 -19.02 23.90
C THR A 124 16.29 -19.95 25.09
N PRO A 125 15.73 -21.18 25.15
CA PRO A 125 16.17 -22.12 26.17
C PRO A 125 17.64 -22.42 25.86
N ARG A 126 18.54 -22.15 26.81
CA ARG A 126 19.89 -22.72 26.79
C ARG A 126 19.70 -24.24 26.74
N ARG A 127 19.73 -24.84 25.54
CA ARG A 127 19.90 -26.29 25.41
C ARG A 127 21.19 -26.60 26.15
N SER A 128 21.07 -27.21 27.32
CA SER A 128 22.18 -27.80 28.03
C SER A 128 22.82 -28.81 27.08
N PHE A 129 23.98 -28.45 26.52
CA PHE A 129 24.85 -29.43 25.87
C PHE A 129 25.26 -30.43 26.95
N HIS A 130 24.56 -31.57 27.00
CA HIS A 130 25.06 -32.72 27.72
C HIS A 130 26.19 -33.34 26.89
N PRO A 131 27.41 -33.49 27.44
CA PRO A 131 28.46 -34.23 26.76
C PRO A 131 28.05 -35.71 26.73
N SER A 132 27.59 -36.18 25.57
CA SER A 132 27.33 -37.60 25.33
C SER A 132 28.67 -38.31 25.15
N THR A 133 29.11 -38.99 26.19
CA THR A 133 30.10 -40.07 26.11
C THR A 133 29.50 -41.23 25.30
N ARG A 134 30.05 -41.51 24.10
CA ARG A 134 30.18 -42.86 23.51
C ARG A 134 30.78 -42.82 22.10
N GLY A 135 32.00 -43.36 21.98
CA GLY A 135 32.49 -44.13 20.84
C GLY A 135 33.21 -43.37 19.71
N PRO A 136 34.46 -43.74 19.36
CA PRO A 136 35.09 -43.28 18.14
C PRO A 136 34.49 -44.01 16.92
N PRO A 137 34.14 -43.33 15.81
CA PRO A 137 33.93 -44.02 14.54
C PRO A 137 35.27 -44.43 13.94
N ALA A 138 35.33 -45.70 13.57
CA ALA A 138 36.45 -46.38 12.96
C ALA A 138 37.05 -45.64 11.75
N CYS A 139 38.36 -45.79 11.63
CA CYS A 139 39.15 -45.49 10.45
C CYS A 139 38.60 -46.27 9.24
N ILE A 140 38.20 -45.58 8.17
CA ILE A 140 38.29 -46.13 6.81
C ILE A 140 38.83 -45.01 5.92
N ALA A 141 40.09 -45.18 5.54
CA ALA A 141 40.69 -44.52 4.39
C ALA A 141 40.18 -45.20 3.12
N VAL A 142 39.79 -44.41 2.12
CA VAL A 142 39.93 -44.79 0.71
C VAL A 142 40.50 -43.58 -0.02
N THR A 143 41.69 -43.80 -0.59
CA THR A 143 42.35 -42.96 -1.57
C THR A 143 41.94 -43.35 -2.98
N GLN A 144 41.90 -42.33 -3.85
CA GLN A 144 41.52 -42.25 -5.28
C GLN A 144 40.03 -42.09 -5.55
#